data_AF-A0A1U7DRG0-F1
#
_entry.id   AF-A0A1U7DRG0-F1
#
_cell.length_a   1.000
_cell.length_b   1.000
_cell.length_c   1.000
_cell.angle_alpha   90.00
_cell.angle_beta   90.00
_cell.angle_gamma   90.00
#
_symmetry.space_group_name_H-M   'P 1'
#
loop_
_entity.id
_entity.type
_entity.pdbx_description
1 polymer ?
#
loop_
_entity_poly.entity_id
_entity_poly.type
_entity_poly.pdbx_seq_one_letter_code
_entity_poly.pdbx_strand_id
1 'polypeptide(L)'
;MIKHFINLEWKAFFRSPSFKTNLFFKILLGFSALWMIVSFLSMGVGAYFLIKNQLNTDPLVFLNNYLIFYVVGDLLFRYFLQKMPIVNIRPLLYLPIKKGKVIHFALNKTVLSFFNIVHAFFFVPFSVVLLIEGYPFLNVLGWHLALMALIFCNNFINVFVNSKDGVFYTVLAILLIFGGLKYYEIFDITLYTKPVFQAFYNIQYTALIPILLLVFLYKTAYNYFKSNFYLDGGLSKKIDIVKSEDFAWLNRFGSISTFLKNDIRLIKRNKRSKTTLLMSALFLFYGLLFFTDSIEAYKGPFWRIFAGIFVSGGFLFSFGQFVPSWDSAYYPLMMSQNIRYKEYISSKWYLMVIATLVSTILSAFYLYFGWQAYAAVVVGAIYNIGVNSHMVLWGGAYIKTPIDLTSNKKAFGDKKSFNAKTLLLTIPKLVLPMVIYAIGHFTLGEVFGFALVAISGIAGLLFKNKVFNIIEKIYKSEKYKTLAAYKQND
;
A
#
# COMPACT_ATOMS: atom_id res chain seq x y z
N MET A 1 17.16 -6.48 -30.98
CA MET A 1 16.82 -5.32 -30.12
C MET A 1 16.03 -5.67 -28.86
N ILE A 2 14.92 -6.42 -28.90
CA ILE A 2 14.19 -6.83 -27.67
C ILE A 2 15.11 -7.57 -26.68
N LYS A 3 15.92 -8.53 -27.18
CA LYS A 3 16.97 -9.20 -26.39
C LYS A 3 17.96 -8.22 -25.73
N HIS A 4 18.31 -7.13 -26.42
CA HIS A 4 19.23 -6.11 -25.90
C HIS A 4 18.57 -5.27 -24.80
N PHE A 5 17.30 -4.88 -24.98
CA PHE A 5 16.54 -4.21 -23.93
C PHE A 5 16.37 -5.08 -22.68
N ILE A 6 16.09 -6.38 -22.84
CA ILE A 6 16.03 -7.34 -21.72
C ILE A 6 17.39 -7.41 -21.00
N ASN A 7 18.51 -7.45 -21.74
CA ASN A 7 19.85 -7.44 -21.16
C ASN A 7 20.13 -6.14 -20.38
N LEU A 8 19.75 -4.98 -20.92
CA LEU A 8 19.88 -3.69 -20.22
C LEU A 8 19.06 -3.66 -18.93
N GLU A 9 17.85 -4.21 -18.92
CA GLU A 9 17.01 -4.32 -17.72
C GLU A 9 17.66 -5.21 -16.65
N TRP A 10 18.20 -6.37 -17.03
CA TRP A 10 18.94 -7.22 -16.10
C TRP A 10 20.17 -6.50 -15.55
N LYS A 11 20.96 -5.84 -16.39
CA LYS A 11 22.11 -5.03 -15.96
C LYS A 11 21.68 -3.90 -15.01
N ALA A 12 20.59 -3.20 -15.31
CA ALA A 12 20.03 -2.16 -14.44
C ALA A 12 19.54 -2.72 -13.10
N PHE A 13 18.91 -3.90 -13.12
CA PHE A 13 18.46 -4.60 -11.92
C PHE A 13 19.65 -4.96 -11.01
N PHE A 14 20.68 -5.63 -11.55
CA PHE A 14 21.88 -6.03 -10.82
C PHE A 14 22.73 -4.85 -10.34
N ARG A 15 22.81 -3.76 -11.11
CA ARG A 15 23.57 -2.55 -10.76
C ARG A 15 22.80 -1.59 -9.85
N SER A 16 21.51 -1.84 -9.61
CA SER A 16 20.74 -0.94 -8.76
C SER A 16 21.29 -0.92 -7.32
N PRO A 17 21.39 0.25 -6.67
CA PRO A 17 21.86 0.34 -5.27
C PRO A 17 21.07 -0.58 -4.33
N SER A 18 19.78 -0.76 -4.62
CA SER A 18 18.87 -1.68 -3.93
C SER A 18 19.23 -3.16 -4.07
N PHE A 19 19.90 -3.57 -5.15
CA PHE A 19 20.31 -4.96 -5.33
C PHE A 19 21.42 -5.36 -4.33
N LYS A 20 22.32 -4.44 -3.97
CA LYS A 20 23.41 -4.71 -3.03
C LYS A 20 22.95 -4.76 -1.56
N THR A 21 21.81 -4.16 -1.21
CA THR A 21 21.47 -3.91 0.20
C THR A 21 20.64 -4.99 0.88
N ASN A 22 19.83 -5.79 0.17
CA ASN A 22 18.79 -6.60 0.82
C ASN A 22 18.70 -8.06 0.32
N LEU A 23 19.64 -8.93 0.71
CA LEU A 23 19.56 -10.38 0.43
C LEU A 23 18.31 -11.01 1.07
N PHE A 24 18.05 -10.71 2.35
CA PHE A 24 16.87 -11.21 3.09
C PHE A 24 15.55 -10.82 2.41
N PHE A 25 15.39 -9.56 1.98
CA PHE A 25 14.18 -9.12 1.29
C PHE A 25 13.96 -9.85 -0.04
N LYS A 26 15.04 -10.23 -0.75
CA LYS A 26 14.93 -11.03 -1.97
C LYS A 26 14.53 -12.47 -1.68
N ILE A 27 15.09 -13.07 -0.63
CA ILE A 27 14.68 -14.41 -0.16
C ILE A 27 13.20 -14.37 0.20
N LEU A 28 12.75 -13.35 0.95
CA LEU A 28 11.35 -13.17 1.31
C LEU A 28 10.47 -12.98 0.07
N LEU A 29 10.87 -12.12 -0.89
CA LEU A 29 10.13 -11.93 -2.14
C LEU A 29 10.04 -13.23 -2.97
N GLY A 30 11.14 -13.97 -3.07
CA GLY A 30 11.17 -15.26 -3.77
C GLY A 30 10.27 -16.29 -3.09
N PHE A 31 10.33 -16.36 -1.77
CA PHE A 31 9.46 -17.22 -0.96
C PHE A 31 7.98 -16.81 -1.12
N SER A 32 7.64 -15.53 -1.04
CA SER A 32 6.28 -15.03 -1.26
C SER A 32 5.78 -15.33 -2.66
N ALA A 33 6.62 -15.19 -3.68
CA ALA A 33 6.26 -15.55 -5.06
C ALA A 33 6.01 -17.05 -5.21
N LEU A 34 6.89 -17.89 -4.64
CA LEU A 34 6.73 -19.35 -4.66
C LEU A 34 5.49 -19.78 -3.90
N TRP A 35 5.25 -19.23 -2.72
CA TRP A 35 4.05 -19.46 -1.92
C TRP A 35 2.76 -19.09 -2.68
N MET A 36 2.74 -17.95 -3.39
CA MET A 36 1.60 -17.59 -4.24
C MET A 36 1.42 -18.56 -5.41
N ILE A 37 2.51 -18.96 -6.08
CA ILE A 37 2.45 -19.93 -7.19
C ILE A 37 1.85 -21.24 -6.70
N VAL A 38 2.38 -21.81 -5.62
CA VAL A 38 1.88 -23.06 -5.03
C VAL A 38 0.41 -22.91 -4.62
N SER A 39 0.06 -21.82 -3.94
CA SER A 39 -1.33 -21.58 -3.51
C SER A 39 -2.30 -21.49 -4.67
N PHE A 40 -1.97 -20.74 -5.73
CA PHE A 40 -2.84 -20.60 -6.91
C PHE A 40 -2.95 -21.92 -7.69
N LEU A 41 -1.86 -22.68 -7.81
CA LEU A 41 -1.88 -24.02 -8.41
C LEU A 41 -2.78 -24.97 -7.62
N SER A 42 -2.60 -25.03 -6.30
CA SER A 42 -3.42 -25.86 -5.41
C SER A 42 -4.89 -25.43 -5.45
N MET A 43 -5.19 -24.13 -5.50
CA MET A 43 -6.55 -23.62 -5.68
C MET A 43 -7.13 -23.98 -7.04
N GLY A 44 -6.36 -23.87 -8.13
CA GLY A 44 -6.81 -24.21 -9.48
C GLY A 44 -7.22 -25.68 -9.59
N VAL A 45 -6.45 -26.58 -8.99
CA VAL A 45 -6.80 -28.02 -8.95
C VAL A 45 -7.92 -28.30 -7.93
N GLY A 46 -7.77 -27.78 -6.71
CA GLY A 46 -8.66 -28.08 -5.59
C GLY A 46 -10.04 -27.46 -5.71
N ALA A 47 -10.19 -26.31 -6.37
CA ALA A 47 -11.48 -25.63 -6.51
C ALA A 47 -12.53 -26.53 -7.18
N TYR A 48 -12.14 -27.29 -8.20
CA TYR A 48 -13.05 -28.23 -8.86
C TYR A 48 -13.63 -29.25 -7.86
N PHE A 49 -12.76 -29.97 -7.15
CA PHE A 49 -13.17 -31.02 -6.22
C PHE A 49 -13.89 -30.48 -4.98
N LEU A 50 -13.46 -29.33 -4.45
CA LEU A 50 -14.13 -28.70 -3.32
C LEU A 50 -15.57 -28.31 -3.68
N ILE A 51 -15.77 -27.66 -4.83
CA ILE A 51 -17.11 -27.25 -5.25
C ILE A 51 -17.99 -28.48 -5.54
N LYS A 52 -17.45 -29.46 -6.27
CA LYS A 52 -18.19 -30.69 -6.62
C LYS A 52 -18.61 -31.47 -5.37
N ASN A 53 -17.70 -31.66 -4.41
CA ASN A 53 -17.92 -32.53 -3.26
C ASN A 53 -18.62 -31.85 -2.07
N GLN A 54 -18.38 -30.55 -1.83
CA GLN A 54 -18.98 -29.84 -0.69
C GLN A 54 -20.28 -29.13 -1.05
N LEU A 55 -20.37 -28.58 -2.27
CA LEU A 55 -21.51 -27.78 -2.70
C LEU A 55 -22.46 -28.54 -3.63
N ASN A 56 -22.10 -29.75 -4.09
CA ASN A 56 -22.90 -30.58 -5.01
C ASN A 56 -23.41 -29.80 -6.23
N THR A 57 -22.60 -28.86 -6.74
CA THR A 57 -22.91 -28.05 -7.92
C THR A 57 -21.83 -28.18 -8.98
N ASP A 58 -22.18 -27.90 -10.23
CA ASP A 58 -21.21 -27.86 -11.34
C ASP A 58 -20.13 -26.79 -11.03
N PRO A 59 -18.85 -27.18 -10.93
CA PRO A 59 -17.78 -26.25 -10.56
C PRO A 59 -17.56 -25.10 -11.54
N LEU A 60 -17.77 -25.33 -12.84
CA LEU A 60 -17.64 -24.28 -13.87
C LEU A 60 -18.80 -23.29 -13.77
N VAL A 61 -20.03 -23.78 -13.59
CA VAL A 61 -21.21 -22.91 -13.42
C VAL A 61 -21.11 -22.08 -12.15
N PHE A 62 -20.62 -22.68 -11.05
CA PHE A 62 -20.36 -21.98 -9.81
C PHE A 62 -19.30 -20.89 -10.02
N LEU A 63 -18.15 -21.22 -10.61
CA LEU A 63 -17.08 -20.26 -10.86
C LEU A 63 -17.57 -19.10 -11.72
N ASN A 64 -18.32 -19.38 -12.78
CA ASN A 64 -18.90 -18.38 -13.68
C ASN A 64 -19.81 -17.36 -12.98
N ASN A 65 -20.43 -17.75 -11.86
CA ASN A 65 -21.23 -16.85 -11.05
C ASN A 65 -20.38 -15.76 -10.38
N TYR A 66 -19.12 -16.07 -10.02
CA TYR A 66 -18.24 -15.18 -9.27
C TYR A 66 -17.14 -14.51 -10.10
N LEU A 67 -16.97 -14.88 -11.37
CA LEU A 67 -15.94 -14.33 -12.25
C LEU A 67 -16.02 -12.81 -12.44
N ILE A 68 -17.20 -12.20 -12.36
CA ILE A 68 -17.32 -10.72 -12.41
C ILE A 68 -16.54 -10.06 -11.28
N PHE A 69 -16.67 -10.58 -10.06
CA PHE A 69 -15.96 -10.05 -8.90
C PHE A 69 -14.46 -10.30 -9.03
N TYR A 70 -14.06 -11.42 -9.61
CA TYR A 70 -12.66 -11.70 -9.90
C TYR A 70 -12.06 -10.70 -10.90
N VAL A 71 -12.72 -10.47 -12.03
CA VAL A 71 -12.24 -9.56 -13.09
C VAL A 71 -12.22 -8.10 -12.60
N VAL A 72 -13.27 -7.63 -11.93
CA VAL A 72 -13.29 -6.25 -11.41
C VAL A 72 -12.33 -6.09 -10.23
N GLY A 73 -12.27 -7.09 -9.34
CA GLY A 73 -11.32 -7.14 -8.23
C GLY A 73 -9.87 -7.11 -8.71
N ASP A 74 -9.53 -7.87 -9.75
CA ASP A 74 -8.21 -7.84 -10.39
C ASP A 74 -7.86 -6.42 -10.89
N LEU A 75 -8.79 -5.74 -11.55
CA LEU A 75 -8.57 -4.35 -11.98
C LEU A 75 -8.27 -3.41 -10.80
N LEU A 76 -9.02 -3.54 -9.70
CA LEU A 76 -8.76 -2.78 -8.47
C LEU A 76 -7.39 -3.11 -7.86
N PHE A 77 -7.05 -4.40 -7.74
CA PHE A 77 -5.74 -4.83 -7.23
C PHE A 77 -4.60 -4.29 -8.08
N ARG A 78 -4.73 -4.31 -9.40
CA ARG A 78 -3.74 -3.76 -10.34
C ARG A 78 -3.59 -2.26 -10.19
N TYR A 79 -4.68 -1.53 -10.01
CA TYR A 79 -4.62 -0.10 -9.76
C TYR A 79 -3.74 0.20 -8.53
N PHE A 80 -3.99 -0.48 -7.40
CA PHE A 80 -3.22 -0.29 -6.18
C PHE A 80 -1.78 -0.77 -6.26
N LEU A 81 -1.52 -1.92 -6.89
CA LEU A 81 -0.24 -2.62 -6.76
C LEU A 81 0.61 -2.54 -8.04
N GLN A 82 0.01 -2.67 -9.23
CA GLN A 82 0.74 -2.73 -10.50
C GLN A 82 1.23 -1.35 -10.94
N LYS A 83 2.51 -1.04 -10.77
CA LYS A 83 3.13 0.15 -11.36
C LYS A 83 3.16 -0.02 -12.87
N MET A 84 2.68 0.99 -13.61
CA MET A 84 2.89 1.03 -15.05
C MET A 84 4.39 1.08 -15.33
N PRO A 85 4.91 0.26 -16.25
CA PRO A 85 6.30 0.29 -16.64
C PRO A 85 6.54 1.58 -17.41
N ILE A 86 6.89 2.63 -16.69
CA ILE A 86 7.53 3.80 -17.26
C ILE A 86 8.91 3.30 -17.64
N VAL A 87 9.08 2.88 -18.90
CA VAL A 87 10.42 2.76 -19.47
C VAL A 87 11.06 4.12 -19.24
N ASN A 88 12.29 4.16 -18.73
CA ASN A 88 12.99 5.43 -18.64
C ASN A 88 13.24 5.88 -20.08
N ILE A 89 12.32 6.69 -20.62
CA ILE A 89 12.30 7.04 -22.03
C ILE A 89 13.40 8.06 -22.32
N ARG A 90 13.82 8.87 -21.33
CA ARG A 90 14.84 9.93 -21.50
C ARG A 90 16.14 9.41 -22.09
N PRO A 91 16.77 8.32 -21.58
CA PRO A 91 17.98 7.77 -22.17
C PRO A 91 17.81 7.17 -23.57
N LEU A 92 16.58 6.85 -23.99
CA LEU A 92 16.30 6.21 -25.27
C LEU A 92 15.95 7.20 -26.36
N LEU A 93 15.61 8.45 -26.01
CA LEU A 93 15.16 9.47 -26.96
C LEU A 93 16.27 10.01 -27.86
N TYR A 94 17.52 10.00 -27.40
CA TYR A 94 18.67 10.43 -28.19
C TYR A 94 19.30 9.30 -29.01
N LEU A 95 18.85 8.06 -28.83
CA LEU A 95 19.35 6.91 -29.60
C LEU A 95 18.58 6.80 -30.92
N PRO A 96 19.19 6.28 -32.00
CA PRO A 96 18.53 6.09 -33.30
C PRO A 96 17.54 4.90 -33.29
N ILE A 97 16.60 4.89 -32.33
CA ILE A 97 15.58 3.86 -32.14
C ILE A 97 14.21 4.44 -32.48
N LYS A 98 13.50 3.81 -33.40
CA LYS A 98 12.12 4.21 -33.75
C LYS A 98 11.22 4.21 -32.51
N LYS A 99 10.51 5.33 -32.25
CA LYS A 99 9.58 5.50 -31.11
C LYS A 99 8.65 4.31 -30.90
N GLY A 100 8.07 3.78 -31.98
CA GLY A 100 7.16 2.63 -31.94
C GLY A 100 7.79 1.37 -31.33
N LYS A 101 9.08 1.11 -31.56
CA LYS A 101 9.77 -0.04 -30.96
C LYS A 101 9.93 0.10 -29.44
N VAL A 102 10.16 1.32 -28.95
CA VAL A 102 10.23 1.61 -27.51
C VAL A 102 8.85 1.44 -26.87
N ILE A 103 7.80 1.93 -27.52
CA ILE A 103 6.42 1.80 -27.02
C ILE A 103 5.97 0.33 -26.99
N HIS A 104 6.23 -0.44 -28.05
CA HIS A 104 5.95 -1.88 -28.05
C HIS A 104 6.72 -2.62 -26.96
N PHE A 105 7.99 -2.28 -26.73
CA PHE A 105 8.75 -2.85 -25.62
C PHE A 105 8.11 -2.53 -24.26
N ALA A 106 7.70 -1.28 -24.04
CA ALA A 106 7.02 -0.86 -22.81
C ALA A 106 5.70 -1.61 -22.59
N LEU A 107 4.87 -1.74 -23.63
CA LEU A 107 3.59 -2.45 -23.56
C LEU A 107 3.80 -3.96 -23.35
N ASN A 108 4.68 -4.60 -24.11
CA ASN A 108 4.95 -6.04 -23.95
C ASN A 108 5.54 -6.37 -22.56
N LYS A 109 6.26 -5.43 -21.95
CA LYS A 109 6.72 -5.57 -20.55
C LYS A 109 5.54 -5.65 -19.56
N THR A 110 4.42 -4.97 -19.83
CA THR A 110 3.21 -5.12 -18.99
C THR A 110 2.58 -6.50 -19.13
N VAL A 111 2.53 -7.03 -20.34
CA VAL A 111 1.97 -8.35 -20.65
C VAL A 111 2.68 -9.44 -19.85
N LEU A 112 4.02 -9.40 -19.78
CA LEU A 112 4.83 -10.36 -19.01
C LEU A 112 4.98 -10.00 -17.51
N SER A 113 4.14 -9.11 -16.98
CA SER A 113 4.19 -8.76 -15.56
C SER A 113 3.65 -9.88 -14.68
N PHE A 114 4.15 -9.93 -13.43
CA PHE A 114 3.67 -10.84 -12.39
C PHE A 114 2.13 -10.83 -12.28
N PHE A 115 1.52 -9.65 -12.39
CA PHE A 115 0.07 -9.48 -12.31
C PHE A 115 -0.69 -10.25 -13.40
N ASN A 116 -0.14 -10.47 -14.59
CA ASN A 116 -0.80 -11.30 -15.61
C ASN A 116 -0.49 -12.79 -15.43
N ILE A 117 0.77 -13.10 -15.12
CA ILE A 117 1.26 -14.49 -15.03
C ILE A 117 0.59 -15.21 -13.85
N VAL A 118 0.31 -14.51 -12.74
CA VAL A 118 -0.28 -15.12 -11.54
C VAL A 118 -1.62 -15.81 -11.81
N HIS A 119 -2.46 -15.24 -12.70
CA HIS A 119 -3.77 -15.82 -13.01
C HIS A 119 -3.65 -17.14 -13.78
N ALA A 120 -2.60 -17.31 -14.58
CA ALA A 120 -2.36 -18.56 -15.31
C ALA A 120 -2.18 -19.74 -14.34
N PHE A 121 -1.57 -19.51 -13.17
CA PHE A 121 -1.42 -20.55 -12.14
C PHE A 121 -2.74 -21.01 -11.53
N PHE A 122 -3.85 -20.28 -11.72
CA PHE A 122 -5.19 -20.76 -11.33
C PHE A 122 -5.97 -21.31 -12.52
N PHE A 123 -6.11 -20.52 -13.60
CA PHE A 123 -6.97 -20.89 -14.72
C PHE A 123 -6.42 -22.04 -15.57
N VAL A 124 -5.10 -22.19 -15.71
CA VAL A 124 -4.53 -23.30 -16.47
C VAL A 124 -4.78 -24.64 -15.76
N PRO A 125 -4.43 -24.83 -14.46
CA PRO A 125 -4.76 -26.07 -13.77
C PRO A 125 -6.25 -26.35 -13.70
N PHE A 126 -7.09 -25.34 -13.45
CA PHE A 126 -8.54 -25.52 -13.40
C PHE A 126 -9.10 -26.01 -14.75
N SER A 127 -8.65 -25.41 -15.87
CA SER A 127 -9.01 -25.88 -17.21
C SER A 127 -8.52 -27.31 -17.48
N VAL A 128 -7.32 -27.69 -17.03
CA VAL A 128 -6.83 -29.07 -17.15
C VAL A 128 -7.72 -30.05 -16.37
N VAL A 129 -8.11 -29.72 -15.14
CA VAL A 129 -8.99 -30.57 -14.34
C VAL A 129 -10.36 -30.73 -15.01
N LEU A 130 -10.94 -29.66 -15.57
CA LEU A 130 -12.19 -29.75 -16.33
C LEU A 130 -12.09 -30.76 -17.49
N LEU A 131 -10.98 -30.74 -18.23
CA LEU A 131 -10.75 -31.69 -19.33
C LEU A 131 -10.63 -33.13 -18.84
N ILE A 132 -9.92 -33.36 -17.73
CA ILE A 132 -9.77 -34.68 -17.12
C ILE A 132 -11.12 -35.23 -16.67
N GLU A 133 -11.99 -34.36 -16.15
CA GLU A 133 -13.32 -34.70 -15.64
C GLU A 133 -14.41 -34.75 -16.72
N GLY A 134 -14.02 -34.73 -18.00
CA GLY A 134 -14.89 -35.03 -19.14
C GLY A 134 -15.54 -33.82 -19.82
N TYR A 135 -15.12 -32.58 -19.51
CA TYR A 135 -15.64 -31.40 -20.20
C TYR A 135 -15.09 -31.32 -21.64
N PRO A 136 -15.92 -30.98 -22.66
CA PRO A 136 -15.47 -30.89 -24.05
C PRO A 136 -14.32 -29.89 -24.25
N PHE A 137 -13.29 -30.32 -24.98
CA PHE A 137 -12.06 -29.54 -25.17
C PHE A 137 -12.30 -28.14 -25.75
N LEU A 138 -13.06 -28.03 -26.84
CA LEU A 138 -13.31 -26.75 -27.50
C LEU A 138 -14.06 -25.75 -26.61
N ASN A 139 -14.97 -26.23 -25.77
CA ASN A 139 -15.75 -25.41 -24.84
C ASN A 139 -14.85 -24.86 -23.71
N VAL A 140 -14.02 -25.73 -23.13
CA VAL A 140 -13.03 -25.33 -22.11
C VAL A 140 -12.01 -24.35 -22.69
N LEU A 141 -11.55 -24.59 -23.92
CA LEU A 141 -10.59 -23.72 -24.61
C LEU A 141 -11.19 -22.33 -24.87
N GLY A 142 -12.42 -22.25 -25.38
CA GLY A 142 -13.13 -20.98 -25.60
C GLY A 142 -13.26 -20.18 -24.30
N TRP A 143 -13.71 -20.83 -23.24
CA TRP A 143 -13.80 -20.24 -21.91
C TRP A 143 -12.43 -19.77 -21.38
N HIS A 144 -11.40 -20.60 -21.47
CA HIS A 144 -10.05 -20.27 -20.99
C HIS A 144 -9.46 -19.06 -21.72
N LEU A 145 -9.56 -19.05 -23.06
CA LEU A 145 -9.06 -17.95 -23.87
C LEU A 145 -9.81 -16.65 -23.60
N ALA A 146 -11.13 -16.72 -23.40
CA ALA A 146 -11.94 -15.56 -23.04
C ALA A 146 -11.49 -14.93 -21.72
N LEU A 147 -11.25 -15.74 -20.69
CA LEU A 147 -10.83 -15.25 -19.38
C LEU A 147 -9.41 -14.68 -19.39
N MET A 148 -8.48 -15.37 -20.06
CA MET A 148 -7.12 -14.84 -20.22
C MET A 148 -7.14 -13.52 -20.99
N ALA A 149 -7.96 -13.40 -22.04
CA ALA A 149 -8.12 -12.16 -22.77
C ALA A 149 -8.69 -11.02 -21.89
N LEU A 150 -9.69 -11.29 -21.04
CA LEU A 150 -10.23 -10.32 -20.08
C LEU A 150 -9.18 -9.84 -19.06
N ILE A 151 -8.33 -10.74 -18.56
CA ILE A 151 -7.21 -10.39 -17.66
C ILE A 151 -6.22 -9.45 -18.37
N PHE A 152 -5.89 -9.73 -19.64
CA PHE A 152 -5.05 -8.82 -20.42
C PHE A 152 -5.76 -7.51 -20.78
N CYS A 153 -7.09 -7.51 -20.96
CA CYS A 153 -7.88 -6.28 -21.08
C CYS A 153 -7.72 -5.42 -19.83
N ASN A 154 -7.84 -6.00 -18.63
CA ASN A 154 -7.62 -5.29 -17.36
C ASN A 154 -6.23 -4.66 -17.30
N ASN A 155 -5.20 -5.36 -17.77
CA ASN A 155 -3.84 -4.82 -17.84
C ASN A 155 -3.76 -3.53 -18.67
N PHE A 156 -4.43 -3.47 -19.84
CA PHE A 156 -4.45 -2.27 -20.67
C PHE A 156 -5.44 -1.21 -20.18
N ILE A 157 -6.59 -1.59 -19.63
CA ILE A 157 -7.52 -0.65 -18.98
C ILE A 157 -6.82 0.08 -17.84
N ASN A 158 -6.02 -0.63 -17.04
CA ASN A 158 -5.25 -0.03 -15.95
C ASN A 158 -4.30 1.08 -16.45
N VAL A 159 -3.82 1.03 -17.70
CA VAL A 159 -2.97 2.11 -18.29
C VAL A 159 -3.73 3.43 -18.28
N PHE A 160 -5.01 3.40 -18.63
CA PHE A 160 -5.86 4.58 -18.72
C PHE A 160 -6.39 5.00 -17.35
N VAL A 161 -6.80 4.06 -16.51
CA VAL A 161 -7.37 4.36 -15.18
C VAL A 161 -6.33 4.99 -14.26
N ASN A 162 -5.07 4.53 -14.30
CA ASN A 162 -3.99 5.06 -13.47
C ASN A 162 -3.63 6.54 -13.78
N SER A 163 -4.20 7.13 -14.85
CA SER A 163 -4.06 8.55 -15.18
C SER A 163 -5.19 9.44 -14.63
N LYS A 164 -6.29 8.86 -14.14
CA LYS A 164 -7.49 9.59 -13.71
C LYS A 164 -8.05 9.01 -12.40
N ASP A 165 -7.68 9.63 -11.27
CA ASP A 165 -8.10 9.18 -9.93
C ASP A 165 -9.64 9.10 -9.79
N GLY A 166 -10.40 9.98 -10.47
CA GLY A 166 -11.87 9.99 -10.40
C GLY A 166 -12.54 8.72 -10.94
N VAL A 167 -12.01 8.14 -12.02
CA VAL A 167 -12.55 6.91 -12.63
C VAL A 167 -12.40 5.73 -11.66
N PHE A 168 -11.30 5.70 -10.92
CA PHE A 168 -11.06 4.68 -9.91
C PHE A 168 -12.11 4.72 -8.78
N TYR A 169 -12.35 5.89 -8.18
CA TYR A 169 -13.31 6.00 -7.07
C TYR A 169 -14.72 5.60 -7.52
N THR A 170 -15.09 5.91 -8.76
CA THR A 170 -16.36 5.48 -9.35
C THR A 170 -16.44 3.95 -9.46
N VAL A 171 -15.41 3.29 -10.00
CA VAL A 171 -15.38 1.81 -10.12
C VAL A 171 -15.41 1.12 -8.76
N LEU A 172 -14.67 1.66 -7.78
CA LEU A 172 -14.68 1.12 -6.41
C LEU A 172 -16.05 1.27 -5.75
N ALA A 173 -16.67 2.45 -5.85
CA ALA A 173 -18.00 2.69 -5.32
C ALA A 173 -19.04 1.75 -5.92
N ILE A 174 -18.99 1.54 -7.24
CA ILE A 174 -19.86 0.60 -7.95
C ILE A 174 -19.68 -0.82 -7.42
N LEU A 175 -18.43 -1.29 -7.22
CA LEU A 175 -18.19 -2.64 -6.70
C LEU A 175 -18.68 -2.81 -5.26
N LEU A 176 -18.47 -1.82 -4.39
CA LEU A 176 -18.95 -1.85 -3.01
C LEU A 176 -20.48 -1.82 -2.94
N ILE A 177 -21.12 -1.01 -3.79
CA ILE A 177 -22.59 -0.95 -3.88
C ILE A 177 -23.14 -2.29 -4.35
N PHE A 178 -22.66 -2.85 -5.47
CA PHE A 178 -23.17 -4.13 -5.96
C PHE A 178 -22.83 -5.31 -5.04
N GLY A 179 -21.66 -5.30 -4.41
CA GLY A 179 -21.31 -6.30 -3.39
C GLY A 179 -22.22 -6.22 -2.16
N GLY A 180 -22.50 -5.02 -1.67
CA GLY A 180 -23.42 -4.77 -0.56
C GLY A 180 -24.87 -5.14 -0.92
N LEU A 181 -25.35 -4.73 -2.09
CA LEU A 181 -26.69 -5.08 -2.58
C LEU A 181 -26.87 -6.59 -2.73
N LYS A 182 -25.84 -7.32 -3.16
CA LYS A 182 -25.86 -8.79 -3.18
C LYS A 182 -25.89 -9.38 -1.77
N TYR A 183 -25.09 -8.84 -0.85
CA TYR A 183 -25.03 -9.33 0.55
C TYR A 183 -26.36 -9.16 1.29
N TYR A 184 -27.05 -8.03 1.07
CA TYR A 184 -28.38 -7.79 1.63
C TYR A 184 -29.52 -8.40 0.80
N GLU A 185 -29.20 -9.20 -0.23
CA GLU A 185 -30.16 -9.86 -1.12
C GLU A 185 -31.13 -8.89 -1.85
N ILE A 186 -30.76 -7.61 -1.98
CA ILE A 186 -31.56 -6.57 -2.62
C ILE A 186 -31.43 -6.63 -4.15
N PHE A 187 -30.21 -6.86 -4.66
CA PHE A 187 -29.94 -6.95 -6.09
C PHE A 187 -28.70 -7.80 -6.37
N ASP A 188 -28.84 -8.80 -7.26
CA ASP A 188 -27.74 -9.69 -7.64
C ASP A 188 -27.27 -9.46 -9.09
N ILE A 189 -26.14 -8.76 -9.22
CA ILE A 189 -25.46 -8.53 -10.51
C ILE A 189 -24.99 -9.82 -11.19
N THR A 190 -24.85 -10.91 -10.43
CA THR A 190 -24.39 -12.19 -10.97
C THR A 190 -25.41 -12.86 -11.88
N LEU A 191 -26.71 -12.55 -11.71
CA LEU A 191 -27.77 -13.01 -12.62
C LEU A 191 -27.57 -12.52 -14.06
N TYR A 192 -27.02 -11.31 -14.24
CA TYR A 192 -26.79 -10.70 -15.56
C TYR A 192 -25.41 -11.05 -16.13
N THR A 193 -24.42 -11.27 -15.27
CA THR A 193 -23.02 -11.49 -15.69
C THR A 193 -22.68 -12.97 -15.86
N LYS A 194 -23.27 -13.87 -15.06
CA LYS A 194 -23.11 -15.32 -15.19
C LYS A 194 -23.43 -15.84 -16.61
N PRO A 195 -24.52 -15.42 -17.28
CA PRO A 195 -24.81 -15.86 -18.65
C PRO A 195 -23.71 -15.48 -19.65
N VAL A 196 -23.05 -14.34 -19.45
CA VAL A 196 -21.93 -13.90 -20.31
C VAL A 196 -20.74 -14.85 -20.16
N PHE A 197 -20.34 -15.16 -18.94
CA PHE A 197 -19.24 -16.12 -18.71
C PHE A 197 -19.59 -17.54 -19.14
N GLN A 198 -20.86 -17.94 -18.94
CA GLN A 198 -21.34 -19.23 -19.41
C GLN A 198 -21.37 -19.30 -20.94
N ALA A 199 -21.66 -18.19 -21.63
CA ALA A 199 -21.65 -18.14 -23.09
C ALA A 199 -20.25 -18.43 -23.66
N PHE A 200 -19.16 -18.00 -22.99
CA PHE A 200 -17.80 -18.33 -23.40
C PHE A 200 -17.52 -19.84 -23.42
N TYR A 201 -18.20 -20.60 -22.56
CA TYR A 201 -18.10 -22.05 -22.52
C TYR A 201 -19.10 -22.72 -23.49
N ASN A 202 -20.37 -22.31 -23.46
CA ASN A 202 -21.42 -22.94 -24.27
C ASN A 202 -21.30 -22.63 -25.76
N ILE A 203 -20.80 -21.45 -26.11
CA ILE A 203 -20.73 -20.91 -27.47
C ILE A 203 -19.30 -20.48 -27.77
N GLN A 204 -18.50 -21.41 -28.29
CA GLN A 204 -17.04 -21.30 -28.40
C GLN A 204 -16.54 -20.00 -29.09
N TYR A 205 -17.24 -19.54 -30.13
CA TYR A 205 -16.86 -18.33 -30.88
C TYR A 205 -17.09 -17.02 -30.10
N THR A 206 -17.86 -17.04 -29.01
CA THR A 206 -18.01 -15.85 -28.15
C THR A 206 -16.70 -15.47 -27.45
N ALA A 207 -15.73 -16.40 -27.35
CA ALA A 207 -14.37 -16.11 -26.89
C ALA A 207 -13.64 -15.09 -27.78
N LEU A 208 -14.05 -14.93 -29.04
CA LEU A 208 -13.49 -13.90 -29.93
C LEU A 208 -13.82 -12.49 -29.46
N ILE A 209 -14.92 -12.27 -28.74
CA ILE A 209 -15.34 -10.94 -28.26
C ILE A 209 -14.27 -10.34 -27.33
N PRO A 210 -13.86 -10.97 -26.21
CA PRO A 210 -12.81 -10.43 -25.35
C PRO A 210 -11.43 -10.39 -26.04
N ILE A 211 -11.15 -11.28 -27.00
CA ILE A 211 -9.91 -11.23 -27.79
C ILE A 211 -9.87 -9.99 -28.70
N LEU A 212 -10.98 -9.68 -29.39
CA LEU A 212 -11.10 -8.47 -30.20
C LEU A 212 -11.01 -7.21 -29.34
N LEU A 213 -11.65 -7.21 -28.17
CA LEU A 213 -11.53 -6.14 -27.19
C LEU A 213 -10.08 -5.94 -26.74
N LEU A 214 -9.35 -7.02 -26.48
CA LEU A 214 -7.93 -6.97 -26.12
C LEU A 214 -7.09 -6.31 -27.22
N VAL A 215 -7.30 -6.71 -28.48
CA VAL A 215 -6.59 -6.12 -29.63
C VAL A 215 -6.92 -4.63 -29.77
N PHE A 216 -8.19 -4.26 -29.60
CA PHE A 216 -8.63 -2.87 -29.61
C PHE A 216 -7.95 -2.05 -28.50
N LEU A 217 -7.98 -2.53 -27.25
CA LEU A 217 -7.35 -1.86 -26.11
C LEU A 217 -5.83 -1.72 -26.28
N TYR A 218 -5.16 -2.75 -26.83
CA TYR A 218 -3.73 -2.68 -27.13
C TYR A 218 -3.43 -1.59 -28.17
N LYS A 219 -4.20 -1.51 -29.26
CA LYS A 219 -4.04 -0.46 -30.28
C LYS A 219 -4.29 0.93 -29.71
N THR A 220 -5.33 1.09 -28.91
CA THR A 220 -5.64 2.37 -28.23
C THR A 220 -4.52 2.76 -27.27
N ALA A 221 -3.97 1.81 -26.50
CA ALA A 221 -2.85 2.07 -25.58
C ALA A 221 -1.58 2.46 -26.35
N TYR A 222 -1.28 1.77 -27.45
CA TYR A 222 -0.16 2.13 -28.33
C TYR A 222 -0.30 3.54 -28.91
N ASN A 223 -1.48 3.90 -29.41
CA ASN A 223 -1.75 5.23 -29.95
C ASN A 223 -1.64 6.31 -28.87
N TYR A 224 -2.17 6.04 -27.67
CA TYR A 224 -2.04 6.92 -26.51
C TYR A 224 -0.57 7.16 -26.12
N PHE A 225 0.25 6.12 -26.04
CA PHE A 225 1.67 6.30 -25.76
C PHE A 225 2.40 7.02 -26.89
N LYS A 226 2.05 6.74 -28.15
CA LYS A 226 2.65 7.39 -29.32
C LYS A 226 2.37 8.89 -29.36
N SER A 227 1.14 9.32 -29.05
CA SER A 227 0.75 10.73 -29.00
C SER A 227 1.33 11.47 -27.80
N ASN A 228 1.70 10.77 -26.72
CA ASN A 228 2.30 11.37 -25.52
C ASN A 228 3.82 11.15 -25.43
N PHE A 229 4.47 10.67 -26.50
CA PHE A 229 5.91 10.39 -26.54
C PHE A 229 6.74 11.66 -26.84
N TYR A 230 6.69 12.63 -25.93
CA TYR A 230 7.45 13.88 -25.98
C TYR A 230 8.17 14.15 -24.66
N LEU A 231 9.34 14.82 -24.72
CA LEU A 231 10.12 15.20 -23.53
C LEU A 231 9.32 16.09 -22.58
N ASP A 232 8.52 17.00 -23.15
CA ASP A 232 7.87 18.09 -22.42
C ASP A 232 6.60 17.69 -21.67
N GLY A 233 5.91 16.62 -22.11
CA GLY A 233 4.67 16.16 -21.48
C GLY A 233 4.83 15.67 -20.04
N GLY A 234 6.05 15.26 -19.67
CA GLY A 234 6.42 14.90 -18.28
C GLY A 234 7.26 15.95 -17.55
N LEU A 235 7.62 17.05 -18.22
CA LEU A 235 8.47 18.13 -17.68
C LEU A 235 7.69 19.41 -17.39
N SER A 236 6.45 19.56 -17.87
CA SER A 236 5.60 20.67 -17.47
C SER A 236 5.23 20.53 -15.98
N LYS A 237 6.04 21.15 -15.11
CA LYS A 237 5.61 21.43 -13.73
C LYS A 237 4.30 22.20 -13.85
N LYS A 238 3.18 21.58 -13.44
CA LYS A 238 1.96 22.35 -13.17
C LYS A 238 2.32 23.40 -12.13
N ILE A 239 2.37 24.64 -12.56
CA ILE A 239 2.56 25.79 -11.67
C ILE A 239 1.17 26.06 -11.09
N ASP A 240 0.86 25.41 -9.97
CA ASP A 240 -0.32 25.81 -9.18
C ASP A 240 0.00 27.13 -8.48
N ILE A 241 -0.87 28.13 -8.64
CA ILE A 241 -0.78 29.43 -7.97
C ILE A 241 -0.95 29.19 -6.46
N VAL A 242 0.13 29.39 -5.71
CA VAL A 242 0.16 29.10 -4.26
C VAL A 242 -0.44 30.28 -3.49
N LYS A 243 -1.55 30.05 -2.79
CA LYS A 243 -2.00 30.94 -1.71
C LYS A 243 -1.09 30.75 -0.49
N SER A 244 -0.46 31.82 0.00
CA SER A 244 0.34 31.78 1.21
C SER A 244 -0.57 31.71 2.44
N GLU A 245 -0.61 30.56 3.12
CA GLU A 245 -1.23 30.41 4.43
C GLU A 245 -0.16 30.61 5.52
N ASP A 246 -0.35 31.61 6.40
CA ASP A 246 0.64 31.98 7.42
C ASP A 246 0.53 31.16 8.72
N PHE A 247 -0.60 30.49 8.97
CA PHE A 247 -0.84 29.67 10.18
C PHE A 247 -0.40 30.36 11.49
N ALA A 248 -0.77 31.63 11.68
CA ALA A 248 -0.32 32.45 12.80
C ALA A 248 -0.58 31.81 14.18
N TRP A 249 -1.62 30.97 14.31
CA TRP A 249 -1.94 30.22 15.53
C TRP A 249 -0.81 29.28 15.99
N LEU A 250 0.13 28.90 15.13
CA LEU A 250 1.30 28.08 15.48
C LEU A 250 2.44 28.87 16.11
N ASN A 251 2.42 30.20 16.05
CA ASN A 251 3.49 31.05 16.61
C ASN A 251 3.66 30.84 18.12
N ARG A 252 2.63 30.34 18.82
CA ARG A 252 2.67 29.96 20.24
C ARG A 252 3.76 28.91 20.59
N PHE A 253 4.27 28.18 19.59
CA PHE A 253 5.31 27.16 19.77
C PHE A 253 6.74 27.70 19.61
N GLY A 254 6.94 29.02 19.49
CA GLY A 254 8.27 29.64 19.45
C GLY A 254 9.13 29.17 18.27
N SER A 255 10.40 28.83 18.51
CA SER A 255 11.35 28.38 17.47
C SER A 255 10.93 27.09 16.76
N ILE A 256 10.08 26.28 17.38
CA ILE A 256 9.52 25.05 16.81
C ILE A 256 8.47 25.36 15.73
N SER A 257 7.80 26.52 15.82
CA SER A 257 6.67 26.87 14.96
C SER A 257 7.04 26.87 13.48
N THR A 258 8.27 27.28 13.12
CA THR A 258 8.75 27.30 11.73
C THR A 258 8.72 25.92 11.09
N PHE A 259 9.19 24.89 11.80
CA PHE A 259 9.17 23.52 11.32
C PHE A 259 7.75 22.98 11.24
N LEU A 260 6.93 23.26 12.25
CA LEU A 260 5.55 22.79 12.32
C LEU A 260 4.68 23.38 11.20
N LYS A 261 4.86 24.68 10.90
CA LYS A 261 4.24 25.35 9.74
C LYS A 261 4.66 24.68 8.43
N ASN A 262 5.95 24.39 8.27
CA ASN A 262 6.47 23.73 7.07
C ASN A 262 5.91 22.31 6.91
N ASP A 263 5.76 21.55 8.00
CA ASP A 263 5.14 20.24 7.99
C ASP A 263 3.66 20.29 7.58
N ILE A 264 2.88 21.24 8.13
CA ILE A 264 1.47 21.41 7.73
C ILE A 264 1.37 21.82 6.26
N ARG A 265 2.24 22.73 5.79
CA ARG A 265 2.30 23.11 4.37
C ARG A 265 2.67 21.91 3.49
N LEU A 266 3.63 21.10 3.91
CA LEU A 266 4.03 19.88 3.21
C LEU A 266 2.83 18.94 3.08
N ILE A 267 2.10 18.70 4.18
CA ILE A 267 0.91 17.86 4.21
C ILE A 267 -0.18 18.42 3.30
N LYS A 268 -0.50 19.70 3.38
CA LYS A 268 -1.54 20.36 2.57
C LYS A 268 -1.19 20.57 1.10
N ARG A 269 0.09 20.59 0.72
CA ARG A 269 0.49 20.89 -0.67
C ARG A 269 0.70 19.62 -1.50
N ASN A 270 1.25 18.57 -0.90
CA ASN A 270 1.74 17.44 -1.69
C ASN A 270 0.75 16.26 -1.69
N LYS A 271 0.52 15.66 -2.87
CA LYS A 271 -0.43 14.55 -3.05
C LYS A 271 -0.09 13.38 -2.14
N ARG A 272 1.19 13.02 -2.04
CA ARG A 272 1.67 11.87 -1.25
C ARG A 272 1.43 12.01 0.24
N SER A 273 1.71 13.18 0.82
CA SER A 273 1.50 13.44 2.25
C SER A 273 0.02 13.56 2.59
N LYS A 274 -0.81 14.14 1.70
CA LYS A 274 -2.29 14.09 1.84
C LYS A 274 -2.81 12.66 1.86
N THR A 275 -2.38 11.83 0.89
CA THR A 275 -2.77 10.43 0.85
C THR A 275 -2.30 9.70 2.12
N THR A 276 -1.10 9.98 2.61
CA THR A 276 -0.60 9.38 3.87
C THR A 276 -1.44 9.79 5.08
N LEU A 277 -1.86 11.07 5.15
CA LEU A 277 -2.78 11.56 6.18
C LEU A 277 -4.16 10.88 6.10
N LEU A 278 -4.70 10.72 4.89
CA LEU A 278 -5.98 10.03 4.67
C LEU A 278 -5.86 8.55 5.06
N MET A 279 -4.79 7.87 4.64
CA MET A 279 -4.53 6.48 5.02
C MET A 279 -4.31 6.34 6.53
N SER A 280 -3.73 7.33 7.22
CA SER A 280 -3.70 7.32 8.69
C SER A 280 -5.08 7.46 9.33
N ALA A 281 -6.00 8.19 8.70
CA ALA A 281 -7.37 8.28 9.21
C ALA A 281 -8.10 6.94 9.11
N LEU A 282 -7.76 6.09 8.13
CA LEU A 282 -8.33 4.73 8.04
C LEU A 282 -8.00 3.86 9.25
N PHE A 283 -6.89 4.12 9.96
CA PHE A 283 -6.58 3.42 11.20
C PHE A 283 -7.60 3.68 12.31
N LEU A 284 -8.37 4.78 12.25
CA LEU A 284 -9.48 5.00 13.17
C LEU A 284 -10.50 3.87 13.11
N PHE A 285 -10.71 3.27 11.93
CA PHE A 285 -11.64 2.16 11.74
C PHE A 285 -11.02 0.79 12.03
N TYR A 286 -9.70 0.72 12.24
CA TYR A 286 -9.01 -0.54 12.48
C TYR A 286 -9.47 -1.21 13.79
N GLY A 287 -9.87 -0.42 14.78
CA GLY A 287 -10.43 -0.91 16.04
C GLY A 287 -11.75 -1.68 15.87
N LEU A 288 -12.52 -1.43 14.81
CA LEU A 288 -13.77 -2.17 14.55
C LEU A 288 -13.53 -3.67 14.37
N LEU A 289 -12.35 -4.08 13.90
CA LEU A 289 -12.00 -5.50 13.75
C LEU A 289 -11.81 -6.20 15.10
N PHE A 290 -11.48 -5.46 16.16
CA PHE A 290 -11.11 -6.00 17.47
C PHE A 290 -12.16 -5.74 18.55
N PHE A 291 -12.91 -4.64 18.45
CA PHE A 291 -13.92 -4.26 19.45
C PHE A 291 -15.33 -4.80 19.14
N THR A 292 -15.54 -5.42 17.97
CA THR A 292 -16.84 -6.00 17.58
C THR A 292 -17.00 -7.47 17.94
N ASP A 293 -15.94 -8.12 18.45
CA ASP A 293 -15.88 -9.57 18.73
C ASP A 293 -16.25 -10.49 17.55
N SER A 294 -16.27 -9.94 16.33
CA SER A 294 -16.67 -10.64 15.10
C SER A 294 -15.67 -11.71 14.64
N ILE A 295 -14.42 -11.64 15.11
CA ILE A 295 -13.33 -12.54 14.70
C ILE A 295 -12.82 -13.28 15.94
N GLU A 296 -12.99 -14.61 15.98
CA GLU A 296 -12.59 -15.45 17.13
C GLU A 296 -11.11 -15.37 17.46
N ALA A 297 -10.24 -15.28 16.45
CA ALA A 297 -8.79 -15.16 16.63
C ALA A 297 -8.37 -13.88 17.38
N TYR A 298 -9.23 -12.86 17.41
CA TYR A 298 -8.99 -11.59 18.08
C TYR A 298 -9.68 -11.48 19.45
N LYS A 299 -10.34 -12.56 19.90
CA LYS A 299 -10.87 -12.67 21.26
C LYS A 299 -9.70 -12.90 22.23
N GLY A 300 -9.11 -11.81 22.68
CA GLY A 300 -8.03 -11.84 23.66
C GLY A 300 -7.80 -10.46 24.29
N PRO A 301 -7.50 -10.40 25.60
CA PRO A 301 -7.37 -9.13 26.31
C PRO A 301 -6.24 -8.26 25.73
N PHE A 302 -5.14 -8.87 25.28
CA PHE A 302 -4.00 -8.16 24.69
C PHE A 302 -4.29 -7.53 23.31
N TRP A 303 -5.25 -8.06 22.55
CA TRP A 303 -5.64 -7.49 21.25
C TRP A 303 -6.36 -6.14 21.38
N ARG A 304 -6.99 -5.87 22.54
CA ARG A 304 -7.65 -4.58 22.82
C ARG A 304 -6.65 -3.43 22.85
N ILE A 305 -5.51 -3.61 23.52
CA ILE A 305 -4.43 -2.60 23.55
C ILE A 305 -3.78 -2.44 22.19
N PHE A 306 -3.57 -3.55 21.47
CA PHE A 306 -3.08 -3.50 20.09
C PHE A 306 -3.99 -2.61 19.23
N ALA A 307 -5.30 -2.83 19.26
CA ALA A 307 -6.27 -2.00 18.56
C ALA A 307 -6.20 -0.53 18.99
N GLY A 308 -6.15 -0.25 20.30
CA GLY A 308 -6.07 1.12 20.83
C GLY A 308 -4.83 1.89 20.37
N ILE A 309 -3.68 1.21 20.28
CA ILE A 309 -2.43 1.77 19.76
C ILE A 309 -2.53 2.12 18.28
N PHE A 310 -3.18 1.27 17.47
CA PHE A 310 -3.35 1.54 16.05
C PHE A 310 -4.36 2.66 15.79
N VAL A 311 -5.51 2.65 16.48
CA VAL A 311 -6.55 3.67 16.36
C VAL A 311 -6.01 5.06 16.67
N SER A 312 -5.28 5.21 17.77
CA SER A 312 -4.68 6.49 18.16
C SER A 312 -3.39 6.83 17.39
N GLY A 313 -2.65 5.82 16.93
CA GLY A 313 -1.29 5.96 16.38
C GLY A 313 -1.18 5.95 14.86
N GLY A 314 -2.27 5.94 14.11
CA GLY A 314 -2.25 5.81 12.65
C GLY A 314 -1.29 6.79 11.95
N PHE A 315 -1.33 8.08 12.32
CA PHE A 315 -0.43 9.10 11.75
C PHE A 315 1.02 8.92 12.19
N LEU A 316 1.23 8.50 13.43
CA LEU A 316 2.56 8.23 13.99
C LEU A 316 3.24 7.07 13.25
N PHE A 317 2.50 5.99 12.98
CA PHE A 317 3.03 4.83 12.25
C PHE A 317 3.11 5.04 10.74
N SER A 318 2.30 5.90 10.15
CA SER A 318 2.37 6.18 8.71
C SER A 318 3.36 7.29 8.37
N PHE A 319 3.15 8.51 8.89
CA PHE A 319 3.94 9.69 8.59
C PHE A 319 5.21 9.74 9.44
N GLY A 320 5.07 9.53 10.76
CA GLY A 320 6.18 9.66 11.72
C GLY A 320 7.38 8.75 11.41
N GLN A 321 7.13 7.53 10.93
CA GLN A 321 8.18 6.56 10.58
C GLN A 321 9.15 7.09 9.53
N PHE A 322 8.72 7.98 8.63
CA PHE A 322 9.57 8.49 7.56
C PHE A 322 10.17 9.87 7.86
N VAL A 323 10.27 10.27 9.12
CA VAL A 323 11.04 11.47 9.51
C VAL A 323 12.53 11.08 9.61
N PRO A 324 13.47 11.67 8.84
CA PRO A 324 13.39 12.96 8.15
C PRO A 324 13.18 12.87 6.62
N SER A 325 12.87 11.70 6.08
CA SER A 325 12.71 11.49 4.64
C SER A 325 11.65 12.36 3.96
N TRP A 326 10.62 12.82 4.68
CA TRP A 326 9.68 13.82 4.17
C TRP A 326 10.35 15.14 3.78
N ASP A 327 11.42 15.50 4.48
CA ASP A 327 12.18 16.74 4.25
C ASP A 327 13.30 16.53 3.21
N SER A 328 13.40 15.36 2.54
CA SER A 328 14.59 14.98 1.76
C SER A 328 14.99 15.98 0.68
N ALA A 329 14.02 16.65 0.04
CA ALA A 329 14.26 17.60 -1.04
C ALA A 329 15.02 18.87 -0.61
N TYR A 330 14.80 19.34 0.62
CA TYR A 330 15.46 20.53 1.18
C TYR A 330 16.33 20.21 2.40
N TYR A 331 16.50 18.92 2.71
CA TYR A 331 17.34 18.46 3.81
C TYR A 331 18.78 19.01 3.74
N PRO A 332 19.44 19.08 2.56
CA PRO A 332 20.78 19.69 2.47
C PRO A 332 20.82 21.15 2.90
N LEU A 333 19.82 21.95 2.50
CA LEU A 333 19.71 23.34 2.90
C LEU A 333 19.47 23.46 4.40
N MET A 334 18.52 22.71 4.94
CA MET A 334 18.24 22.71 6.38
C MET A 334 19.48 22.35 7.21
N MET A 335 20.31 21.44 6.71
CA MET A 335 21.51 20.97 7.38
C MET A 335 22.73 21.91 7.27
N SER A 336 22.65 22.94 6.42
CA SER A 336 23.64 24.03 6.35
C SER A 336 23.26 25.25 7.19
N GLN A 337 22.00 25.36 7.62
CA GLN A 337 21.55 26.42 8.52
C GLN A 337 21.94 26.12 9.97
N ASN A 338 22.03 27.18 10.79
CA ASN A 338 22.27 27.09 12.23
C ASN A 338 21.01 26.66 12.99
N ILE A 339 20.55 25.43 12.75
CA ILE A 339 19.35 24.84 13.37
C ILE A 339 19.78 23.82 14.43
N ARG A 340 19.18 23.91 15.62
CA ARG A 340 19.37 22.87 16.65
C ARG A 340 18.54 21.65 16.30
N TYR A 341 19.19 20.49 16.14
CA TYR A 341 18.52 19.22 15.87
C TYR A 341 17.42 18.90 16.89
N LYS A 342 17.62 19.27 18.15
CA LYS A 342 16.61 19.09 19.20
C LYS A 342 15.30 19.83 18.91
N GLU A 343 15.35 21.03 18.32
CA GLU A 343 14.15 21.79 17.95
C GLU A 343 13.44 21.13 16.77
N TYR A 344 14.19 20.66 15.79
CA TYR A 344 13.66 19.89 14.66
C TYR A 344 12.96 18.62 15.15
N ILE A 345 13.61 17.80 15.98
CA ILE A 345 13.03 16.57 16.55
C ILE A 345 11.79 16.90 17.38
N SER A 346 11.83 17.98 18.17
CA SER A 346 10.69 18.43 18.98
C SER A 346 9.50 18.83 18.11
N SER A 347 9.72 19.52 16.99
CA SER A 347 8.64 19.83 16.04
C SER A 347 7.92 18.59 15.54
N LYS A 348 8.70 17.59 15.10
CA LYS A 348 8.14 16.34 14.57
C LYS A 348 7.40 15.56 15.65
N TRP A 349 7.91 15.58 16.88
CA TRP A 349 7.21 15.03 18.03
C TRP A 349 5.87 15.73 18.30
N TYR A 350 5.84 17.07 18.35
CA TYR A 350 4.60 17.83 18.55
C TYR A 350 3.56 17.56 17.46
N LEU A 351 3.99 17.45 16.20
CA LEU A 351 3.10 17.09 15.10
C LEU A 351 2.42 15.72 15.34
N MET A 352 3.18 14.72 15.79
CA MET A 352 2.64 13.40 16.12
C MET A 352 1.72 13.44 17.35
N VAL A 353 2.05 14.25 18.37
CA VAL A 353 1.19 14.42 19.56
C VAL A 353 -0.16 15.03 19.17
N ILE A 354 -0.14 16.11 18.38
CA ILE A 354 -1.38 16.77 17.91
C ILE A 354 -2.22 15.76 17.11
N ALA A 355 -1.62 15.04 16.17
CA ALA A 355 -2.33 14.04 15.37
C ALA A 355 -2.92 12.91 16.24
N THR A 356 -2.17 12.41 17.22
CA THR A 356 -2.61 11.35 18.14
C THR A 356 -3.78 11.81 19.00
N LEU A 357 -3.74 13.04 19.51
CA LEU A 357 -4.85 13.64 20.28
C LEU A 357 -6.11 13.79 19.43
N VAL A 358 -5.98 14.30 18.19
CA VAL A 358 -7.11 14.41 17.26
C VAL A 358 -7.70 13.03 16.97
N SER A 359 -6.87 12.02 16.67
CA SER A 359 -7.34 10.65 16.45
C SER A 359 -8.05 10.07 17.67
N THR A 360 -7.55 10.34 18.88
CA THR A 360 -8.18 9.89 20.13
C THR A 360 -9.57 10.52 20.31
N ILE A 361 -9.72 11.81 20.07
CA ILE A 361 -11.02 12.51 20.15
C ILE A 361 -11.98 11.95 19.09
N LEU A 362 -11.52 11.80 17.84
CA LEU A 362 -12.36 11.25 16.77
C LEU A 362 -12.79 9.80 17.03
N SER A 363 -12.00 9.06 17.80
CA SER A 363 -12.29 7.67 18.17
C SER A 363 -13.30 7.52 19.33
N ALA A 364 -13.87 8.62 19.85
CA ALA A 364 -14.84 8.60 20.94
C ALA A 364 -16.08 7.73 20.64
N PHE A 365 -16.44 7.52 19.37
CA PHE A 365 -17.53 6.62 19.00
C PHE A 365 -17.32 5.16 19.45
N TYR A 366 -16.08 4.74 19.77
CA TYR A 366 -15.82 3.41 20.32
C TYR A 366 -16.42 3.18 21.70
N LEU A 367 -16.85 4.24 22.41
CA LEU A 367 -17.65 4.10 23.63
C LEU A 367 -18.93 3.29 23.41
N TYR A 368 -19.48 3.27 22.19
CA TYR A 368 -20.63 2.44 21.84
C TYR A 368 -20.38 0.94 22.06
N PHE A 369 -19.14 0.47 21.88
CA PHE A 369 -18.75 -0.93 22.08
C PHE A 369 -18.33 -1.25 23.52
N GLY A 370 -18.43 -0.28 24.43
CA GLY A 370 -18.07 -0.40 25.84
C GLY A 370 -16.94 0.53 26.25
N TRP A 371 -16.87 0.83 27.55
CA TRP A 371 -15.86 1.74 28.11
C TRP A 371 -14.45 1.18 27.95
N GLN A 372 -14.28 -0.14 27.95
CA GLN A 372 -13.01 -0.84 27.78
C GLN A 372 -12.39 -0.55 26.41
N ALA A 373 -13.22 -0.50 25.36
CA ALA A 373 -12.76 -0.21 24.00
C ALA A 373 -12.16 1.20 23.93
N TYR A 374 -12.87 2.19 24.45
CA TYR A 374 -12.36 3.57 24.47
C TYR A 374 -11.19 3.76 25.44
N ALA A 375 -11.20 3.11 26.61
CA ALA A 375 -10.08 3.11 27.55
C ALA A 375 -8.80 2.58 26.91
N ALA A 376 -8.90 1.50 26.12
CA ALA A 376 -7.78 0.97 25.35
C ALA A 376 -7.22 2.00 24.35
N VAL A 377 -8.08 2.77 23.68
CA VAL A 377 -7.64 3.83 22.76
C VAL A 377 -6.95 4.97 23.51
N VAL A 378 -7.51 5.44 24.63
CA VAL A 378 -6.92 6.52 25.45
C VAL A 378 -5.56 6.10 26.00
N VAL A 379 -5.47 4.90 26.57
CA VAL A 379 -4.21 4.36 27.10
C VAL A 379 -3.19 4.12 25.99
N GLY A 380 -3.65 3.60 24.84
CA GLY A 380 -2.84 3.48 23.63
C GLY A 380 -2.31 4.84 23.14
N ALA A 381 -3.11 5.91 23.24
CA ALA A 381 -2.71 7.27 22.88
C ALA A 381 -1.62 7.81 23.81
N ILE A 382 -1.77 7.61 25.13
CA ILE A 382 -0.75 7.98 26.13
C ILE A 382 0.57 7.25 25.84
N TYR A 383 0.50 5.94 25.58
CA TYR A 383 1.68 5.16 25.20
C TYR A 383 2.28 5.63 23.86
N ASN A 384 1.44 6.01 22.90
CA ASN A 384 1.88 6.50 21.60
C ASN A 384 2.67 7.81 21.71
N ILE A 385 2.15 8.77 22.49
CA ILE A 385 2.78 10.07 22.75
C ILE A 385 4.04 9.91 23.61
N GLY A 386 4.02 8.98 24.56
CA GLY A 386 5.08 8.80 25.54
C GLY A 386 6.22 7.89 25.11
N VAL A 387 5.97 6.85 24.33
CA VAL A 387 6.97 5.84 23.98
C VAL A 387 7.08 5.69 22.46
N ASN A 388 5.98 5.42 21.76
CA ASN A 388 6.08 5.09 20.33
C ASN A 388 6.58 6.25 19.49
N SER A 389 6.25 7.50 19.82
CA SER A 389 6.76 8.67 19.10
C SER A 389 8.27 8.79 19.19
N HIS A 390 8.84 8.45 20.36
CA HIS A 390 10.29 8.44 20.56
C HIS A 390 10.95 7.33 19.73
N MET A 391 10.39 6.12 19.81
CA MET A 391 10.91 4.96 19.06
C MET A 391 10.79 5.15 17.55
N VAL A 392 9.74 5.85 17.10
CA VAL A 392 9.53 6.20 15.69
C VAL A 392 10.56 7.21 15.21
N LEU A 393 10.80 8.28 15.96
CA LEU A 393 11.85 9.25 15.64
C LEU A 393 13.24 8.61 15.65
N TRP A 394 13.52 7.75 16.63
CA TRP A 394 14.76 6.99 16.65
C TRP A 394 14.90 6.13 15.40
N GLY A 395 13.90 5.31 15.06
CA GLY A 395 13.92 4.49 13.86
C GLY A 395 14.10 5.31 12.58
N GLY A 396 13.44 6.46 12.50
CA GLY A 396 13.51 7.39 11.38
C GLY A 396 14.92 7.87 11.04
N ALA A 397 15.80 8.01 12.04
CA ALA A 397 17.22 8.37 11.84
C ALA A 397 17.98 7.39 10.91
N TYR A 398 17.53 6.13 10.84
CA TYR A 398 18.16 5.10 10.02
C TYR A 398 17.51 4.94 8.64
N ILE A 399 16.39 5.62 8.38
CA ILE A 399 15.70 5.59 7.08
C ILE A 399 16.32 6.64 6.18
N LYS A 400 16.90 6.18 5.07
CA LYS A 400 17.70 7.00 4.13
C LYS A 400 17.11 6.98 2.73
N THR A 401 15.81 6.73 2.62
CA THR A 401 15.11 6.68 1.34
C THR A 401 14.46 8.02 1.07
N PRO A 402 14.89 8.79 0.06
CA PRO A 402 14.24 10.06 -0.28
C PRO A 402 12.79 9.85 -0.71
N ILE A 403 11.92 10.80 -0.36
CA ILE A 403 10.51 10.77 -0.69
C ILE A 403 10.25 11.76 -1.82
N ASP A 404 9.77 11.25 -2.96
CA ASP A 404 9.18 12.09 -3.99
C ASP A 404 7.78 12.52 -3.54
N LEU A 405 7.63 13.84 -3.33
CA LEU A 405 6.40 14.48 -2.86
C LEU A 405 5.36 14.66 -3.98
N THR A 406 5.82 14.73 -5.23
CA THR A 406 4.99 15.05 -6.41
C THR A 406 4.33 13.82 -7.00
N SER A 407 4.96 12.65 -6.86
CA SER A 407 4.37 11.41 -7.34
C SER A 407 3.70 10.64 -6.21
N ASN A 408 2.46 10.22 -6.45
CA ASN A 408 1.81 9.14 -5.70
C ASN A 408 2.44 7.80 -6.09
N LYS A 409 3.77 7.70 -6.19
CA LYS A 409 4.46 6.43 -6.38
C LYS A 409 4.22 5.57 -5.13
N LYS A 410 3.06 4.90 -5.19
CA LYS A 410 2.46 3.83 -4.42
C LYS A 410 2.96 3.69 -2.99
N ALA A 411 2.06 3.97 -2.04
CA ALA A 411 2.17 3.75 -0.60
C ALA A 411 2.64 2.32 -0.20
N PHE A 412 2.61 1.36 -1.14
CA PHE A 412 3.02 -0.03 -0.93
C PHE A 412 4.20 -0.53 -1.78
N GLY A 413 4.95 0.34 -2.46
CA GLY A 413 6.01 -0.17 -3.36
C GLY A 413 7.13 0.79 -3.69
N ASP A 414 7.28 1.89 -2.94
CA ASP A 414 8.59 2.53 -2.93
C ASP A 414 9.57 1.59 -2.25
N LYS A 415 10.78 1.53 -2.81
CA LYS A 415 11.88 0.72 -2.32
C LYS A 415 12.15 1.09 -0.87
N LYS A 416 11.37 0.56 0.06
CA LYS A 416 11.64 0.63 1.50
C LYS A 416 12.99 -0.07 1.61
N SER A 417 14.04 0.71 1.88
CA SER A 417 15.28 0.08 2.29
C SER A 417 14.93 -0.60 3.61
N PHE A 418 14.79 -1.91 3.54
CA PHE A 418 14.61 -2.71 4.73
C PHE A 418 15.82 -2.44 5.63
N ASN A 419 15.59 -1.79 6.75
CA ASN A 419 16.64 -1.49 7.70
C ASN A 419 16.42 -2.39 8.92
N ALA A 420 17.34 -3.32 9.14
CA ALA A 420 17.26 -4.26 10.25
C ALA A 420 17.11 -3.54 11.60
N LYS A 421 17.74 -2.37 11.77
CA LYS A 421 17.61 -1.53 12.96
C LYS A 421 16.19 -0.97 13.11
N THR A 422 15.55 -0.56 12.02
CA THR A 422 14.17 -0.07 12.07
C THR A 422 13.18 -1.20 12.34
N LEU A 423 13.42 -2.40 11.79
CA LEU A 423 12.59 -3.56 12.07
C LEU A 423 12.68 -3.95 13.54
N LEU A 424 13.90 -4.01 14.09
CA LEU A 424 14.12 -4.34 15.50
C LEU A 424 13.42 -3.32 16.41
N LEU A 425 13.48 -2.03 16.05
CA LEU A 425 12.75 -0.97 16.75
C LEU A 425 11.22 -1.03 16.56
N THR A 426 10.68 -1.84 15.66
CA THR A 426 9.23 -2.06 15.52
C THR A 426 8.68 -3.01 16.56
N ILE A 427 9.48 -3.99 17.00
CA ILE A 427 9.04 -5.00 17.98
C ILE A 427 8.64 -4.33 19.32
N PRO A 428 9.47 -3.47 19.95
CA PRO A 428 9.08 -2.78 21.17
C PRO A 428 7.88 -1.84 21.01
N LYS A 429 7.62 -1.32 19.80
CA LYS A 429 6.51 -0.39 19.58
C LYS A 429 5.14 -1.06 19.69
N LEU A 430 5.08 -2.32 19.27
CA LEU A 430 3.83 -3.07 19.17
C LEU A 430 3.69 -4.10 20.30
N VAL A 431 4.75 -4.86 20.58
CA VAL A 431 4.69 -6.00 21.50
C VAL A 431 4.79 -5.56 22.96
N LEU A 432 5.68 -4.63 23.29
CA LEU A 432 5.90 -4.18 24.67
C LEU A 432 4.63 -3.71 25.38
N PRO A 433 3.78 -2.84 24.81
CA PRO A 433 2.56 -2.40 25.51
C PRO A 433 1.53 -3.53 25.65
N MET A 434 1.48 -4.49 24.73
CA MET A 434 0.63 -5.68 24.87
C MET A 434 1.10 -6.57 26.02
N VAL A 435 2.42 -6.75 26.16
CA VAL A 435 3.01 -7.53 27.26
C VAL A 435 2.77 -6.84 28.60
N ILE A 436 2.99 -5.53 28.69
CA ILE A 436 2.73 -4.75 29.91
C ILE A 436 1.26 -4.87 30.33
N TYR A 437 0.35 -4.73 29.38
CA TYR A 437 -1.08 -4.90 29.65
C TYR A 437 -1.41 -6.32 30.10
N ALA A 438 -0.89 -7.34 29.42
CA ALA A 438 -1.13 -8.74 29.78
C ALA A 438 -0.67 -9.05 31.20
N ILE A 439 0.52 -8.56 31.60
CA ILE A 439 1.04 -8.71 32.96
C ILE A 439 0.07 -8.09 33.97
N GLY A 440 -0.40 -6.86 33.75
CA GLY A 440 -1.35 -6.21 34.65
C GLY A 440 -2.72 -6.89 34.68
N HIS A 441 -3.22 -7.30 33.51
CA HIS A 441 -4.51 -7.95 33.35
C HIS A 441 -4.57 -9.29 34.10
N PHE A 442 -3.55 -10.14 33.95
CA PHE A 442 -3.52 -11.45 34.61
C PHE A 442 -3.17 -11.41 36.09
N THR A 443 -2.66 -10.29 36.62
CA THR A 443 -2.32 -10.16 38.04
C THR A 443 -3.45 -9.55 38.86
N LEU A 444 -3.97 -8.39 38.45
CA LEU A 444 -4.95 -7.60 39.23
C LEU A 444 -6.17 -7.17 38.40
N GLY A 445 -6.34 -7.72 37.20
CA GLY A 445 -7.49 -7.47 36.34
C GLY A 445 -7.29 -6.35 35.31
N GLU A 446 -8.31 -6.16 34.47
CA GLU A 446 -8.27 -5.30 33.27
C GLU A 446 -7.90 -3.83 33.56
N VAL A 447 -8.44 -3.24 34.63
CA VAL A 447 -8.16 -1.84 35.01
C VAL A 447 -6.68 -1.65 35.35
N PHE A 448 -6.07 -2.60 36.05
CA PHE A 448 -4.66 -2.53 36.39
C PHE A 448 -3.77 -2.69 35.16
N GLY A 449 -4.15 -3.55 34.21
CA GLY A 449 -3.52 -3.63 32.88
C GLY A 449 -3.51 -2.28 32.16
N PHE A 450 -4.64 -1.59 32.12
CA PHE A 450 -4.73 -0.24 31.53
C PHE A 450 -3.85 0.78 32.27
N ALA A 451 -3.86 0.75 33.60
CA ALA A 451 -3.05 1.64 34.42
C ALA A 451 -1.55 1.46 34.16
N LEU A 452 -1.05 0.22 34.08
CA LEU A 452 0.37 -0.05 33.81
C LEU A 452 0.82 0.50 32.45
N VAL A 453 0.01 0.33 31.41
CA VAL A 453 0.35 0.89 30.09
C VAL A 453 0.32 2.41 30.12
N ALA A 454 -0.66 3.03 30.79
CA ALA A 454 -0.72 4.49 30.94
C ALA A 454 0.51 5.03 31.70
N ILE A 455 0.89 4.39 32.81
CA ILE A 455 2.07 4.73 33.60
C ILE A 455 3.34 4.62 32.73
N SER A 456 3.47 3.57 31.93
CA SER A 456 4.63 3.41 31.03
C SER A 456 4.71 4.52 29.98
N GLY A 457 3.58 4.96 29.44
CA GLY A 457 3.50 6.11 28.53
C GLY A 457 3.89 7.42 29.22
N ILE A 458 3.35 7.68 30.42
CA ILE A 458 3.67 8.87 31.21
C ILE A 458 5.17 8.89 31.57
N ALA A 459 5.73 7.74 31.98
CA ALA A 459 7.16 7.62 32.25
C ALA A 459 8.00 7.98 31.01
N GLY A 460 7.59 7.53 29.82
CA GLY A 460 8.21 7.92 28.56
C GLY A 460 8.20 9.43 28.30
N LEU A 461 7.12 10.12 28.69
CA LEU A 461 7.04 11.59 28.64
C LEU A 461 7.98 12.27 29.64
N LEU A 462 8.07 11.76 30.87
CA LEU A 462 8.97 12.29 31.90
C LEU A 462 10.44 12.20 31.45
N PHE A 463 10.83 11.10 30.79
CA PHE A 463 12.19 10.91 30.27
C PHE A 463 12.43 11.53 28.88
N LYS A 464 11.48 12.28 28.32
CA LYS A 464 11.56 12.89 26.97
C LYS A 464 12.89 13.58 26.71
N ASN A 465 13.37 14.42 27.63
CA ASN A 465 14.61 15.18 27.45
C ASN A 465 15.83 14.27 27.30
N LYS A 466 15.91 13.20 28.09
CA LYS A 466 17.01 12.23 28.03
C LYS A 466 16.97 11.45 26.72
N VAL A 467 15.78 11.00 26.31
CA VAL A 467 15.57 10.27 25.06
C VAL A 467 15.89 11.16 23.85
N PHE A 468 15.46 12.42 23.85
CA PHE A 468 15.76 13.37 22.78
C PHE A 468 17.26 13.60 22.60
N ASN A 469 18.03 13.68 23.69
CA ASN A 469 19.48 13.82 23.61
C ASN A 469 20.12 12.57 22.97
N ILE A 470 19.59 11.37 23.21
CA ILE A 470 20.05 10.13 22.56
C ILE A 470 19.72 10.16 21.07
N ILE A 471 18.47 10.48 20.72
CA ILE A 471 18.02 10.57 19.33
C ILE A 471 18.84 11.63 18.58
N GLU A 472 19.08 12.79 19.17
CA GLU A 472 19.90 13.85 18.58
C GLU A 472 21.31 13.39 18.23
N LYS A 473 21.99 12.65 19.13
CA LYS A 473 23.31 12.09 18.86
C LYS A 473 23.29 11.16 17.64
N ILE A 474 22.24 10.35 17.52
CA ILE A 474 22.09 9.42 16.39
C ILE A 474 21.86 10.17 15.09
N TYR A 475 20.95 11.17 15.07
CA TYR A 475 20.71 12.02 13.91
C TYR A 475 21.98 12.74 13.45
N LYS A 476 22.81 13.23 14.39
CA LYS A 476 24.12 13.82 14.08
C LYS A 476 25.07 12.80 13.47
N SER A 477 25.16 11.60 14.04
CA SER A 477 26.05 10.54 13.52
C SER A 477 25.67 10.05 12.13
N GLU A 478 24.37 10.01 11.82
CA GLU A 478 23.85 9.55 10.53
C GLU A 478 23.72 10.68 9.50
N LYS A 479 23.88 11.95 9.90
CA LYS A 479 23.71 13.16 9.08
C LYS A 479 24.29 13.04 7.68
N TYR A 480 25.59 12.72 7.58
CA TYR A 480 26.30 12.68 6.29
C TYR A 480 25.85 11.52 5.40
N LYS A 481 25.54 10.36 6.00
CA LYS A 481 25.00 9.21 5.25
C LYS A 481 23.60 9.52 4.72
N THR A 482 22.79 10.22 5.49
CA THR A 482 21.45 10.68 5.07
C THR A 482 21.54 11.72 3.96
N LEU A 483 22.45 12.70 4.07
CA LEU A 483 22.70 13.69 3.00
C LEU A 483 23.15 13.04 1.69
N ALA A 484 24.10 12.09 1.76
CA ALA A 484 24.56 11.36 0.59
C ALA A 484 23.42 10.56 -0.06
N ALA A 485 22.58 9.89 0.74
CA ALA A 485 21.48 9.10 0.23
C ALA A 485 20.38 9.95 -0.43
N TYR A 486 20.09 11.14 0.10
CA TYR A 486 19.09 12.05 -0.49
C TYR A 486 19.56 12.74 -1.77
N LYS A 487 20.88 12.79 -2.01
CA LYS A 487 21.47 13.29 -3.27
C LYS A 487 21.50 12.25 -4.41
N GLN A 488 21.32 10.96 -4.14
CA GLN A 488 21.40 9.88 -5.15
C GLN A 488 20.22 9.83 -6.15
N ASN A 489 19.29 10.79 -6.09
CA ASN A 489 18.12 10.85 -6.97
C ASN A 489 18.34 11.72 -8.22
N ASP A 490 19.55 12.27 -8.41
CA ASP A 490 19.97 12.90 -9.67
C ASP A 490 20.70 11.90 -10.58
#